data_AF-A0A919PGW7-F1
#
_entry.id   AF-A0A919PGW7-F1
#
_cell.length_a   1.000
_cell.length_b   1.000
_cell.length_c   1.000
_cell.angle_alpha   90.00
_cell.angle_beta   90.00
_cell.angle_gamma   90.00
#
_symmetry.space_group_name_H-M   'P 1'
#
loop_
_entity.id
_entity.type
_entity.pdbx_description
1 polymer ?
#
loop_
_entity_poly.entity_id
_entity_poly.type
_entity_poly.pdbx_seq_one_letter_code
_entity_poly.pdbx_strand_id
1 'polypeptide(L)' 'MKSKQILALVAVGATLYHLAALSRDAERWANNARRVRANPTPENLIGLLLASGILLADLRSI' A
#
# COMPACT_ATOMS: atom_id res chain seq x y z
N MET A 1 -24.47 19.74 -12.06
CA MET A 1 -23.74 18.54 -12.56
C MET A 1 -24.69 17.35 -12.54
N LYS A 2 -24.68 16.51 -13.59
CA LYS A 2 -25.52 15.29 -13.63
C LYS A 2 -24.94 14.25 -12.66
N SER A 3 -25.75 13.44 -11.99
CA SER A 3 -25.29 12.44 -10.99
C SER A 3 -24.18 11.51 -11.51
N LYS A 4 -24.19 11.20 -12.81
CA LYS A 4 -23.15 10.40 -13.47
C LYS A 4 -21.76 11.06 -13.44
N GLN A 5 -21.69 12.39 -13.54
CA GLN A 5 -20.43 13.13 -13.48
C GLN A 5 -19.85 13.16 -12.05
N ILE A 6 -20.72 13.23 -11.04
CA ILE A 6 -20.30 13.15 -9.63
C ILE A 6 -19.72 11.77 -9.33
N LEU A 7 -20.41 10.70 -9.76
CA LEU A 7 -19.91 9.32 -9.63
C LEU A 7 -18.56 9.11 -10.31
N ALA A 8 -18.38 9.66 -11.52
CA ALA A 8 -17.10 9.57 -12.24
C ALA A 8 -15.97 10.27 -11.48
N LEU A 9 -16.21 11.46 -10.94
CA LEU A 9 -15.21 12.19 -10.14
C LEU A 9 -14.87 11.47 -8.84
N VAL A 10 -15.87 10.90 -8.15
CA VAL A 10 -15.65 10.09 -6.94
C VAL A 10 -14.83 8.85 -7.26
N ALA A 11 -15.13 8.16 -8.36
CA ALA A 11 -14.37 6.99 -8.79
C ALA A 11 -12.91 7.34 -9.08
N VAL A 12 -12.66 8.42 -9.84
CA VAL A 12 -11.29 8.88 -10.12
C VAL A 12 -10.55 9.26 -8.83
N GLY A 13 -11.20 9.99 -7.92
CA GLY A 13 -10.62 10.35 -6.64
C GLY A 13 -10.26 9.13 -5.79
N ALA A 14 -11.15 8.14 -5.74
CA ALA A 14 -10.91 6.88 -5.03
C ALA A 14 -9.73 6.11 -5.65
N THR A 15 -9.68 5.97 -6.98
CA THR A 15 -8.56 5.30 -7.66
C THR A 15 -7.22 5.99 -7.37
N LEU A 16 -7.18 7.33 -7.42
CA LEU A 16 -5.96 8.09 -7.10
C LEU A 16 -5.53 7.91 -5.64
N TYR A 17 -6.48 7.90 -4.71
CA TYR A 17 -6.21 7.62 -3.30
C TYR A 17 -5.57 6.23 -3.11
N HIS A 18 -6.16 5.20 -3.73
CA HIS A 18 -5.65 3.83 -3.65
C HIS A 18 -4.24 3.69 -4.27
N LEU A 19 -3.98 4.32 -5.42
CA LEU A 19 -2.65 4.33 -6.03
C LEU A 19 -1.58 4.98 -5.13
N ALA A 20 -1.95 6.08 -4.46
CA ALA A 20 -1.05 6.77 -3.55
C ALA A 20 -0.77 5.93 -2.29
N ALA A 21 -1.78 5.25 -1.74
CA ALA A 21 -1.62 4.35 -0.59
C ALA A 21 -0.72 3.16 -0.95
N LEU A 22 -0.98 2.51 -2.09
CA LEU A 22 -0.17 1.40 -2.60
C LEU A 22 1.31 1.76 -2.77
N SER A 23 1.59 2.95 -3.28
CA SER A 23 2.97 3.43 -3.46
C SER A 23 3.70 3.57 -2.12
N ARG A 24 3.04 4.13 -1.10
CA ARG A 24 3.60 4.28 0.25
C ARG A 24 3.86 2.94 0.91
N ASP A 25 2.96 1.98 0.73
CA ASP A 25 3.12 0.64 1.31
C ASP A 25 4.20 -0.16 0.59
N ALA A 26 4.35 0.00 -0.73
CA ALA A 26 5.45 -0.59 -1.49
C ALA A 26 6.82 -0.06 -1.01
N GLU A 27 6.93 1.25 -0.75
CA GLU A 27 8.13 1.84 -0.15
C GLU A 27 8.39 1.28 1.25
N ARG A 28 7.35 1.16 2.07
CA ARG A 28 7.46 0.60 3.42
C ARG A 28 7.93 -0.85 3.38
N TRP A 29 7.38 -1.66 2.48
CA TRP A 29 7.81 -3.03 2.26
C TRP A 29 9.28 -3.09 1.84
N ALA A 30 9.68 -2.30 0.83
CA ALA A 30 11.05 -2.26 0.34
C ALA A 30 12.05 -1.84 1.43
N ASN A 31 11.68 -0.88 2.28
CA ASN A 31 12.48 -0.46 3.43
C ASN A 31 12.67 -1.58 4.46
N ASN A 32 11.61 -2.31 4.80
CA ASN A 32 11.70 -3.46 5.70
C ASN A 32 12.50 -4.61 5.09
N ALA A 33 12.34 -4.87 3.79
CA ALA A 33 13.11 -5.89 3.08
C ALA A 33 14.62 -5.57 3.10
N ARG A 34 14.99 -4.30 2.89
CA ARG A 34 16.37 -3.83 3.03
C ARG A 34 16.91 -4.02 4.44
N ARG A 35 16.11 -3.72 5.48
CA ARG A 35 16.50 -3.92 6.88
C ARG A 35 16.73 -5.39 7.22
N VAL A 36 15.82 -6.27 6.83
CA VAL A 36 15.97 -7.73 7.01
C VAL A 36 17.22 -8.24 6.30
N ARG A 37 17.46 -7.79 5.05
CA ARG A 37 18.66 -8.17 4.29
C ARG A 37 19.95 -7.72 4.98
N ALA A 38 19.96 -6.55 5.60
CA ALA A 38 21.12 -6.03 6.32
C ALA A 38 21.30 -6.70 7.70
N ASN A 39 20.22 -7.00 8.40
CA ASN A 39 20.24 -7.63 9.72
C ASN A 39 18.96 -8.47 9.96
N PRO A 40 19.02 -9.80 9.81
CA PRO A 40 17.84 -10.68 9.88
C PRO A 40 17.47 -11.05 11.33
N THR A 41 17.18 -10.07 12.18
CA THR A 41 16.63 -10.32 13.52
C THR A 41 15.14 -10.69 13.45
N PRO A 42 14.61 -11.43 14.46
CA PRO A 42 13.17 -11.73 14.53
C PRO A 42 12.28 -10.50 14.43
N GLU A 43 12.68 -9.40 15.08
CA GLU A 43 11.96 -8.11 15.04
C GLU A 43 11.86 -7.55 13.61
N ASN A 44 12.96 -7.60 12.85
CA ASN A 44 12.98 -7.14 11.46
C ASN A 44 12.15 -8.06 10.55
N LEU A 45 12.18 -9.37 10.78
CA LEU A 45 11.36 -10.34 10.05
C LEU A 45 9.86 -10.10 10.29
N ILE A 46 9.46 -9.84 11.53
CA ILE A 46 8.08 -9.46 11.88
C ILE A 46 7.70 -8.15 11.16
N GLY A 47 8.58 -7.15 11.18
CA GLY A 47 8.36 -5.89 10.47
C GLY A 47 8.12 -6.07 8.96
N LEU A 48 8.88 -6.97 8.32
CA LEU A 48 8.69 -7.31 6.90
C LEU A 48 7.39 -8.07 6.65
N LEU A 49 7.02 -9.02 7.52
CA LEU A 49 5.76 -9.76 7.40
C LEU A 49 4.56 -8.81 7.49
N LEU A 50 4.56 -7.90 8.47
CA LEU A 50 3.50 -6.90 8.63
C LEU A 50 3.41 -5.97 7.41
N ALA A 51 4.54 -5.45 6.93
CA ALA A 51 4.56 -4.61 5.73
C ALA A 51 4.06 -5.35 4.48
N SER A 52 4.36 -6.65 4.36
CA SER A 52 3.87 -7.49 3.26
C SER A 52 2.36 -7.68 3.33
N GLY A 53 1.82 -7.93 4.53
CA GLY A 53 0.39 -8.07 4.75
C GLY A 53 -0.39 -6.80 4.43
N ILE A 54 0.12 -5.64 4.83
CA ILE A 54 -0.48 -4.33 4.52
C ILE A 54 -0.51 -4.09 3.00
N LEU A 55 0.63 -4.29 2.32
CA LEU A 55 0.72 -4.10 0.87
C LEU A 55 -0.28 -4.99 0.10
N LEU A 56 -0.43 -6.25 0.52
CA LEU A 56 -1.37 -7.20 -0.08
C LEU A 56 -2.84 -6.81 0.16
N ALA A 57 -3.16 -6.29 1.35
CA ALA A 57 -4.52 -5.84 1.68
C ALA A 57 -4.91 -4.64 0.81
N ASP A 58 -4.00 -3.68 0.63
CA ASP A 58 -4.26 -2.50 -0.21
C ASP A 58 -4.38 -2.86 -1.69
N LEU A 59 -3.53 -3.76 -2.21
CA LEU A 59 -3.65 -4.30 -3.58
C LEU A 59 -5.01 -4.94 -3.87
N ARG A 60 -5.61 -5.61 -2.88
CA ARG A 60 -6.94 -6.23 -3.00
C ARG A 60 -8.08 -5.21 -2.92
N SER A 61 -7.82 -4.02 -2.37
CA SER A 61 -8.82 -2.97 -2.17
C SER A 61 -9.05 -2.10 -3.40
N ILE A 62 -8.15 -2.16 -4.39
CA ILE A 62 -8.23 -1.46 -5.69
C ILE A 62 -9.06 -2.28 -6.68
#